data_AF-A0A1D3DLR3-F1
#
_entry.id   AF-A0A1D3DLR3-F1
#
_cell.length_a   1.000
_cell.length_b   1.000
_cell.length_c   1.000
_cell.angle_alpha   90.00
_cell.angle_beta   90.00
_cell.angle_gamma   90.00
#
_symmetry.space_group_name_H-M   'P 1'
#
loop_
_entity.id
_entity.type
_entity.pdbx_description
1 polymer ?
#
loop_
_entity_poly.entity_id
_entity_poly.type
_entity_poly.pdbx_seq_one_letter_code
_entity_poly.pdbx_strand_id
1 'polypeptide(L)'
;MLKQDVRLKKRALAASHRPPRTEAAAAQDAAPPPRDDIEALGKASNAEKMNEAKPKEFAKDAFIRAVEKAVADRAPKSLDEADKFAGSGKADEVRAEVHGKVGDGQADSAEQIATTTAAPPDTSAAVPKKVVPDVLPRQAQQTAGHLPPPG
;
A
#
# COMPACT_ATOMS: atom_id res chain seq x y z
N MET A 1 52.18 -41.76 -9.24
CA MET A 1 51.27 -42.07 -8.13
C MET A 1 50.83 -40.82 -7.37
N LEU A 2 51.73 -40.11 -6.66
CA LEU A 2 51.37 -38.95 -5.83
C LEU A 2 50.49 -37.86 -6.49
N LYS A 3 50.78 -37.44 -7.74
CA LYS A 3 49.97 -36.41 -8.44
C LYS A 3 48.53 -36.86 -8.71
N GLN A 4 48.29 -38.16 -8.87
CA GLN A 4 46.96 -38.70 -9.09
C GLN A 4 46.15 -38.77 -7.79
N ASP A 5 46.79 -39.19 -6.70
CA ASP A 5 46.17 -39.25 -5.37
C ASP A 5 45.76 -37.86 -4.89
N VAL A 6 46.60 -36.85 -5.11
CA VAL A 6 46.29 -35.44 -4.79
C VAL A 6 45.06 -34.95 -5.58
N ARG A 7 44.93 -35.30 -6.87
CA ARG A 7 43.77 -34.91 -7.69
C ARG A 7 42.49 -35.60 -7.23
N LEU A 8 42.56 -36.90 -6.93
CA LEU A 8 41.43 -37.66 -6.39
C LEU A 8 40.98 -37.07 -5.05
N LYS A 9 41.92 -36.74 -4.16
CA LYS A 9 41.63 -36.15 -2.85
C LYS A 9 41.03 -34.75 -2.97
N LYS A 10 41.50 -33.92 -3.90
CA LYS A 10 40.90 -32.61 -4.21
C LYS A 10 39.46 -32.74 -4.74
N ARG A 11 39.20 -33.70 -5.63
CA ARG A 11 37.86 -33.94 -6.17
C ARG A 11 36.89 -34.47 -5.11
N ALA A 12 37.36 -35.38 -4.25
CA ALA A 12 36.57 -35.87 -3.12
C ALA A 12 36.22 -34.73 -2.15
N LEU A 13 37.19 -33.88 -1.80
CA LEU A 13 36.96 -32.73 -0.92
C LEU A 13 35.98 -31.71 -1.54
N ALA A 14 36.11 -31.43 -2.83
CA ALA A 14 35.19 -30.53 -3.54
C ALA A 14 33.77 -31.10 -3.68
N ALA A 15 33.60 -32.42 -3.57
CA ALA A 15 32.29 -33.08 -3.58
C ALA A 15 31.66 -33.20 -2.18
N SER A 16 32.41 -32.89 -1.11
CA SER A 16 31.92 -32.97 0.28
C SER A 16 30.93 -31.87 0.66
N HIS A 17 30.82 -30.83 -0.16
CA HIS A 17 29.85 -29.75 0.02
C HIS A 17 29.17 -29.43 -1.31
N ARG A 18 28.00 -28.80 -1.23
CA ARG A 18 27.29 -28.32 -2.41
C ARG A 18 28.13 -27.23 -3.11
N PRO A 19 27.89 -26.96 -4.40
CA PRO A 19 28.51 -25.82 -5.07
C PRO A 19 28.21 -24.52 -4.30
N PRO A 20 29.15 -23.56 -4.23
CA PRO A 20 28.98 -22.35 -3.43
C PRO A 20 27.72 -21.55 -3.74
N ARG A 21 27.30 -21.48 -5.02
CA ARG A 21 26.05 -20.79 -5.41
C ARG A 21 24.81 -21.50 -4.86
N THR A 22 24.80 -22.83 -4.88
CA THR A 22 23.69 -23.63 -4.36
C THR A 22 23.61 -23.53 -2.84
N GLU A 23 24.76 -23.53 -2.16
CA GLU A 23 24.82 -23.35 -0.71
C GLU A 23 24.42 -21.94 -0.28
N ALA A 24 24.85 -20.90 -1.02
CA ALA A 24 24.42 -19.53 -0.79
C ALA A 24 22.92 -19.34 -1.00
N ALA A 25 22.35 -19.90 -2.07
CA ALA A 25 20.90 -19.84 -2.31
C ALA A 25 20.11 -20.56 -1.23
N ALA A 26 20.53 -21.76 -0.83
CA ALA A 26 19.87 -22.51 0.26
C ALA A 26 19.93 -21.75 1.60
N ALA A 27 21.07 -21.14 1.93
CA ALA A 27 21.21 -20.32 3.12
C ALA A 27 20.33 -19.06 3.06
N GLN A 28 20.21 -18.43 1.88
CA GLN A 28 19.33 -17.29 1.68
C GLN A 28 17.87 -17.69 1.86
N ASP A 29 17.43 -18.81 1.29
CA ASP A 29 16.04 -19.29 1.39
C ASP A 29 15.65 -19.74 2.80
N ALA A 30 16.61 -20.24 3.58
CA ALA A 30 16.42 -20.64 4.97
C ALA A 30 16.46 -19.47 5.97
N ALA A 31 16.98 -18.32 5.55
CA ALA A 31 17.03 -17.15 6.41
C ALA A 31 15.61 -16.64 6.73
N PRO A 32 15.28 -16.43 8.01
CA PRO A 32 14.00 -15.81 8.37
C PRO A 32 13.92 -14.40 7.79
N PRO A 33 12.72 -13.93 7.40
CA PRO A 33 12.55 -12.55 6.99
C PRO A 33 12.87 -11.59 8.14
N PRO A 34 13.18 -10.31 7.83
CA PRO A 34 13.21 -9.25 8.84
C PRO A 34 11.93 -9.23 9.68
N ARG A 35 12.03 -8.78 10.93
CA ARG A 35 10.89 -8.79 11.88
C ARG A 35 9.72 -7.93 11.40
N ASP A 36 10.00 -6.91 10.61
CA ASP A 36 9.08 -5.91 10.09
C ASP A 36 8.72 -6.12 8.61
N ASP A 37 9.08 -7.25 8.00
CA ASP A 37 8.87 -7.52 6.56
C ASP A 37 7.41 -7.33 6.11
N ILE A 38 6.46 -7.86 6.89
CA ILE A 38 5.02 -7.70 6.62
C ILE A 38 4.57 -6.24 6.70
N GLU A 39 5.06 -5.51 7.70
CA GLU A 39 4.73 -4.10 7.89
C GLU A 39 5.34 -3.24 6.76
N ALA A 40 6.57 -3.55 6.36
CA ALA A 40 7.25 -2.89 5.24
C ALA A 40 6.52 -3.12 3.91
N LEU A 41 6.08 -4.35 3.63
CA LEU A 41 5.25 -4.67 2.46
C LEU A 41 3.91 -3.92 2.49
N GLY A 42 3.25 -3.87 3.65
CA GLY A 42 2.01 -3.11 3.82
C GLY A 42 2.22 -1.60 3.57
N LYS A 43 3.33 -1.03 4.08
CA LYS A 43 3.69 0.38 3.84
C LYS A 43 3.95 0.67 2.37
N ALA A 44 4.67 -0.20 1.68
CA ALA A 44 4.91 -0.08 0.25
C ALA A 44 3.59 -0.11 -0.54
N SER A 45 2.70 -1.08 -0.26
CA SER A 45 1.39 -1.15 -0.90
C SER A 45 0.53 0.07 -0.62
N ASN A 46 0.55 0.59 0.62
CA ASN A 46 -0.19 1.80 0.98
C ASN A 46 0.35 3.04 0.25
N ALA A 47 1.68 3.17 0.11
CA ALA A 47 2.30 4.26 -0.62
C ALA A 47 1.87 4.26 -2.10
N GLU A 48 1.80 3.10 -2.75
CA GLU A 48 1.26 2.98 -4.10
C GLU A 48 -0.21 3.39 -4.18
N LYS A 49 -1.06 2.91 -3.24
CA LYS A 49 -2.47 3.33 -3.16
C LYS A 49 -2.61 4.84 -2.97
N MET A 50 -1.78 5.47 -2.14
CA MET A 50 -1.77 6.93 -1.96
C MET A 50 -1.30 7.68 -3.21
N ASN A 51 -0.32 7.13 -3.93
CA ASN A 51 0.16 7.70 -5.19
C ASN A 51 -0.91 7.62 -6.29
N GLU A 52 -1.73 6.56 -6.29
CA GLU A 52 -2.86 6.38 -7.21
C GLU A 52 -4.12 7.17 -6.79
N ALA A 53 -4.27 7.48 -5.50
CA ALA A 53 -5.41 8.21 -4.98
C ALA A 53 -5.44 9.65 -5.52
N LYS A 54 -6.38 9.92 -6.44
CA LYS A 54 -6.67 11.28 -6.88
C LYS A 54 -7.60 11.97 -5.88
N PRO A 55 -7.42 13.29 -5.64
CA PRO A 55 -8.42 14.08 -4.93
C PRO A 55 -9.79 13.85 -5.57
N LYS A 56 -10.83 13.76 -4.75
CA LYS A 56 -12.19 13.64 -5.26
C LYS A 56 -12.49 14.84 -6.14
N GLU A 57 -13.06 14.56 -7.31
CA GLU A 57 -13.39 15.61 -8.25
C GLU A 57 -14.55 16.45 -7.72
N PHE A 58 -14.43 17.76 -7.83
CA PHE A 58 -15.48 18.69 -7.42
C PHE A 58 -16.77 18.40 -8.21
N ALA A 59 -17.88 18.21 -7.50
CA ALA A 59 -19.18 17.89 -8.10
C ALA A 59 -19.80 19.11 -8.79
N LYS A 60 -19.26 19.49 -9.96
CA LYS A 60 -19.65 20.68 -10.73
C LYS A 60 -21.16 20.75 -10.99
N ASP A 61 -21.77 19.66 -11.44
CA ASP A 61 -23.20 19.64 -11.78
C ASP A 61 -24.08 19.81 -10.54
N ALA A 62 -23.69 19.19 -9.41
CA ALA A 62 -24.39 19.36 -8.15
C ALA A 62 -24.27 20.80 -7.65
N PHE A 63 -23.09 21.40 -7.80
CA PHE A 63 -22.85 22.80 -7.48
C PHE A 63 -23.69 23.74 -8.35
N ILE A 64 -23.68 23.57 -9.67
CA ILE A 64 -24.47 24.39 -10.61
C ILE A 64 -25.95 24.31 -10.25
N ARG A 65 -26.50 23.11 -10.04
CA ARG A 65 -27.91 22.94 -9.62
C ARG A 65 -28.21 23.62 -8.29
N ALA A 66 -27.29 23.54 -7.33
CA ALA A 66 -27.45 24.19 -6.03
C ALA A 66 -27.38 25.72 -6.13
N VAL A 67 -26.56 26.26 -7.03
CA VAL A 67 -26.47 27.70 -7.33
C VAL A 67 -27.74 28.16 -8.04
N GLU A 68 -28.16 27.48 -9.11
CA GLU A 68 -29.38 27.79 -9.85
C GLU A 68 -30.61 27.78 -8.94
N LYS A 69 -30.71 26.79 -8.05
CA LYS A 69 -31.78 26.72 -7.06
C LYS A 69 -31.73 27.92 -6.10
N ALA A 70 -30.56 28.26 -5.54
CA ALA A 70 -30.42 29.39 -4.63
C ALA A 70 -30.78 30.72 -5.31
N VAL A 71 -30.36 30.90 -6.56
CA VAL A 71 -30.72 32.07 -7.37
C VAL A 71 -32.22 32.09 -7.62
N ALA A 72 -32.85 30.98 -8.02
CA ALA A 72 -34.28 30.91 -8.29
C ALA A 72 -35.14 31.15 -7.03
N ASP A 73 -34.72 30.61 -5.89
CA ASP A 73 -35.42 30.80 -4.61
C ASP A 73 -35.33 32.25 -4.11
N ARG A 74 -34.26 32.98 -4.48
CA ARG A 74 -34.03 34.39 -4.12
C ARG A 74 -34.44 35.38 -5.20
N ALA A 75 -34.73 34.91 -6.42
CA ALA A 75 -35.08 35.75 -7.55
C ALA A 75 -36.32 36.61 -7.27
N PRO A 76 -36.34 37.88 -7.72
CA PRO A 76 -37.50 38.75 -7.55
C PRO A 76 -38.67 38.22 -8.36
N LYS A 77 -39.85 38.12 -7.72
CA LYS A 77 -41.07 37.56 -8.34
C LYS A 77 -41.98 38.64 -8.93
N SER A 78 -41.62 39.91 -8.75
CA SER A 78 -42.36 41.06 -9.27
C SER A 78 -41.41 42.17 -9.74
N LEU A 79 -41.93 43.08 -10.57
CA LEU A 79 -41.16 44.23 -11.10
C LEU A 79 -40.65 45.15 -9.97
N ASP A 80 -41.44 45.38 -8.92
CA ASP A 80 -41.04 46.21 -7.78
C ASP A 80 -39.92 45.56 -6.94
N GLU A 81 -39.98 44.24 -6.76
CA GLU A 81 -38.90 43.48 -6.12
C GLU A 81 -37.63 43.45 -6.98
N ALA A 82 -37.78 43.44 -8.32
CA ALA A 82 -36.65 43.47 -9.24
C ALA A 82 -35.93 44.83 -9.20
N ASP A 83 -36.67 45.94 -9.20
CA ASP A 83 -36.10 47.28 -9.07
C ASP A 83 -35.34 47.47 -7.75
N LYS A 84 -35.81 46.84 -6.67
CA LYS A 84 -35.16 46.89 -5.35
C LYS A 84 -34.14 45.78 -5.13
N PHE A 85 -33.97 44.84 -6.07
CA PHE A 85 -33.18 43.63 -5.86
C PHE A 85 -31.73 43.94 -5.50
N ALA A 86 -31.11 44.88 -6.21
CA ALA A 86 -29.73 45.32 -5.96
C ALA A 86 -29.53 45.95 -4.56
N GLY A 87 -30.55 46.60 -4.01
CA GLY A 87 -30.52 47.20 -2.67
C GLY A 87 -31.07 46.30 -1.56
N SER A 88 -31.62 45.13 -1.92
CA SER A 88 -32.32 44.25 -0.99
C SER A 88 -31.40 43.34 -0.15
N GLY A 89 -30.10 43.31 -0.43
CA GLY A 89 -29.13 42.40 0.21
C GLY A 89 -29.24 40.93 -0.25
N LYS A 90 -30.31 40.55 -0.97
CA LYS A 90 -30.52 39.18 -1.46
C LYS A 90 -29.40 38.69 -2.38
N ALA A 91 -28.79 39.59 -3.16
CA ALA A 91 -27.65 39.25 -4.01
C ALA A 91 -26.41 38.88 -3.17
N ASP A 92 -26.15 39.61 -2.08
CA ASP A 92 -25.06 39.32 -1.16
C ASP A 92 -25.31 38.02 -0.38
N GLU A 93 -26.56 37.73 -0.02
CA GLU A 93 -26.95 36.46 0.60
C GLU A 93 -26.68 35.26 -0.33
N VAL A 94 -27.08 35.35 -1.60
CA VAL A 94 -26.80 34.29 -2.60
C VAL A 94 -25.29 34.13 -2.77
N ARG A 95 -24.54 35.24 -2.85
CA ARG A 95 -23.09 35.19 -2.95
C ARG A 95 -22.46 34.50 -1.73
N ALA A 96 -22.89 34.85 -0.52
CA ALA A 96 -22.40 34.24 0.72
C ALA A 96 -22.70 32.74 0.78
N GLU A 97 -23.91 32.32 0.39
CA GLU A 97 -24.30 30.91 0.35
C GLU A 97 -23.46 30.11 -0.67
N VAL A 98 -23.23 30.66 -1.87
CA VAL A 98 -22.41 30.02 -2.89
C VAL A 98 -20.96 29.91 -2.43
N HIS A 99 -20.40 30.95 -1.82
CA HIS A 99 -19.06 30.89 -1.23
C HIS A 99 -18.95 29.83 -0.12
N GLY A 100 -19.98 29.69 0.72
CA GLY A 100 -20.06 28.63 1.73
C GLY A 100 -19.98 27.23 1.11
N LYS A 101 -20.80 26.96 0.09
CA LYS A 101 -20.80 25.65 -0.61
C LYS A 101 -19.47 25.31 -1.26
N VAL A 102 -18.74 26.30 -1.78
CA VAL A 102 -17.37 26.09 -2.30
C VAL A 102 -16.40 25.75 -1.16
N GLY A 103 -16.51 26.44 -0.02
CA GLY A 103 -15.72 26.15 1.17
C GLY A 103 -15.96 24.75 1.72
N ASP A 104 -17.22 24.33 1.83
CA ASP A 104 -17.60 22.99 2.28
C ASP A 104 -17.05 21.91 1.33
N GLY A 105 -17.21 22.10 0.01
CA GLY A 105 -16.65 21.18 -0.97
C GLY A 105 -15.12 21.08 -0.93
N GLN A 106 -14.44 22.16 -0.57
CA GLN A 106 -12.99 22.18 -0.33
C GLN A 106 -12.62 21.41 0.94
N ALA A 107 -13.39 21.58 2.03
CA ALA A 107 -13.19 20.87 3.29
C ALA A 107 -13.41 19.36 3.13
N ASP A 108 -14.51 18.94 2.50
CA ASP A 108 -14.82 17.54 2.22
C ASP A 108 -13.71 16.85 1.42
N SER A 109 -13.18 17.55 0.41
CA SER A 109 -12.07 17.05 -0.41
C SER A 109 -10.78 16.88 0.41
N ALA A 110 -10.51 17.80 1.34
CA ALA A 110 -9.35 17.73 2.23
C ALA A 110 -9.48 16.62 3.27
N GLU A 111 -10.67 16.43 3.87
CA GLU A 111 -10.93 15.35 4.82
C GLU A 111 -10.75 13.98 4.18
N GLN A 112 -11.14 13.80 2.92
CA GLN A 112 -10.95 12.53 2.22
C GLN A 112 -9.47 12.20 1.97
N ILE A 113 -8.64 13.21 1.68
CA ILE A 113 -7.18 13.04 1.57
C ILE A 113 -6.59 12.70 2.94
N ALA A 114 -7.02 13.40 4.00
CA ALA A 114 -6.54 13.17 5.36
C ALA A 114 -6.89 11.75 5.85
N THR A 115 -8.13 11.30 5.65
CA THR A 115 -8.57 9.95 6.03
C THR A 115 -7.85 8.85 5.25
N THR A 116 -7.63 9.05 3.94
CA THR A 116 -6.86 8.10 3.11
C THR A 116 -5.39 8.05 3.54
N THR A 117 -4.79 9.20 3.88
CA THR A 117 -3.41 9.29 4.37
C THR A 117 -3.22 8.68 5.76
N ALA A 118 -4.23 8.81 6.63
CA ALA A 118 -4.21 8.26 7.99
C ALA A 118 -4.56 6.77 8.06
N ALA A 119 -5.03 6.16 6.96
CA ALA A 119 -5.36 4.75 6.94
C ALA A 119 -4.10 3.90 7.23
N PRO A 120 -4.18 2.91 8.13
CA PRO A 120 -3.05 2.03 8.41
C PRO A 120 -2.69 1.23 7.16
N PRO A 121 -1.40 0.90 6.97
CA PRO A 121 -0.97 0.08 5.85
C PRO A 121 -1.69 -1.27 5.85
N ASP A 122 -2.27 -1.61 4.70
CA ASP A 122 -2.95 -2.89 4.51
C ASP A 122 -1.92 -4.02 4.39
N THR A 123 -1.75 -4.79 5.45
CA THR A 123 -0.85 -5.94 5.50
C THR A 123 -1.52 -7.24 5.03
N SER A 124 -2.81 -7.22 4.71
CA SER A 124 -3.58 -8.41 4.33
C SER A 124 -3.14 -8.97 2.97
N ALA A 125 -2.58 -8.12 2.10
CA ALA A 125 -2.01 -8.49 0.82
C ALA A 125 -0.49 -8.78 0.87
N ALA A 126 0.14 -8.67 2.05
CA ALA A 126 1.57 -8.93 2.19
C ALA A 126 1.86 -10.42 1.92
N VAL A 127 2.77 -10.69 0.98
CA VAL A 127 3.23 -12.05 0.67
C VAL A 127 4.54 -12.27 1.42
N PRO A 128 4.54 -12.89 2.61
CA PRO A 128 5.78 -13.18 3.33
C PRO A 128 6.69 -14.06 2.50
N LYS A 129 8.00 -13.84 2.61
CA LYS A 129 8.97 -14.77 2.07
C LYS A 129 8.76 -16.15 2.67
N LYS A 130 8.59 -17.16 1.81
CA LYS A 130 8.54 -18.56 2.22
C LYS A 130 9.95 -19.02 2.64
N VAL A 131 10.10 -19.34 3.92
CA VAL A 131 11.35 -19.92 4.44
C VAL A 131 11.42 -21.39 4.06
N VAL A 132 12.49 -21.80 3.39
CA VAL A 132 12.76 -23.20 3.08
C VAL A 132 13.87 -23.67 4.04
N PRO A 133 13.60 -24.59 4.98
CA PRO A 133 14.62 -25.07 5.90
C PRO A 133 15.84 -25.64 5.13
N ASP A 134 17.05 -25.17 5.47
CA ASP A 134 18.26 -25.74 4.89
C ASP A 134 18.62 -27.04 5.62
N VAL A 135 18.60 -28.15 4.90
CA VAL A 135 19.08 -29.44 5.39
C VAL A 135 20.57 -29.52 5.09
N LEU A 136 21.40 -29.22 6.09
CA LEU A 136 22.84 -29.37 5.96
C LEU A 136 23.18 -30.84 5.65
N PRO A 137 24.11 -31.12 4.71
CA PRO A 137 24.48 -32.49 4.35
C PRO A 137 25.00 -33.33 5.53
N ARG A 138 25.50 -32.67 6.60
CA ARG A 138 25.93 -33.34 7.84
C ARG A 138 24.76 -33.83 8.70
N GLN A 139 23.60 -33.17 8.65
CA GLN A 139 22.39 -33.58 9.39
C GLN A 139 21.64 -34.71 8.66
N ALA A 140 21.69 -34.76 7.33
CA ALA A 140 21.12 -35.87 6.54
C ALA A 140 21.80 -37.24 6.81
N GLN A 141 23.05 -37.25 7.28
CA GLN A 141 23.75 -38.47 7.69
C GLN A 141 23.45 -38.90 9.13
N GLN A 142 22.98 -37.99 10.00
CA GLN A 142 22.63 -38.31 11.38
C GLN A 142 21.23 -38.93 11.49
N THR A 143 20.28 -38.51 10.66
CA THR A 143 18.93 -39.09 10.63
C THR A 143 18.90 -40.48 9.99
N ALA A 144 19.85 -40.81 9.11
CA ALA A 144 20.00 -42.15 8.54
C ALA A 144 20.73 -43.15 9.47
N GLY A 145 21.36 -42.68 10.55
CA GLY A 145 22.13 -43.50 11.49
C GLY A 145 21.38 -43.90 12.77
N HIS A 146 20.17 -43.38 13.00
CA HIS A 146 19.36 -43.71 14.18
C HIS A 146 18.22 -44.66 13.82
N LEU A 147 18.56 -45.92 13.55
CA LEU A 147 17.60 -47.02 13.60
C LEU A 147 17.42 -47.41 15.09
N PRO A 148 16.21 -47.35 15.67
CA PRO A 148 16.01 -47.84 17.04
C PRO A 148 16.24 -49.36 17.09
N PRO A 149 16.83 -49.91 18.18
CA PRO A 149 17.00 -51.35 18.30
C PRO A 149 15.63 -52.05 18.40
N PRO A 150 15.48 -53.27 17.83
CA PRO A 150 14.25 -54.04 18.01
C PRO A 150 14.09 -54.41 19.48
N GLY A 151 12.86 -54.20 20.00
CA GLY A 151 12.44 -54.66 21.33
C GLY A 151 12.13 -56.14 21.38
#